data_AF-A0A4S4L0M1-F1
#
_entry.id   AF-A0A4S4L0M1-F1
#
_cell.length_a   1.000
_cell.length_b   1.000
_cell.length_c   1.000
_cell.angle_alpha   90.00
_cell.angle_beta   90.00
_cell.angle_gamma   90.00
#
_symmetry.space_group_name_H-M   'P 1'
#
loop_
_entity.id
_entity.type
_entity.pdbx_description
1 polymer ?
#
loop_
_entity_poly.entity_id
_entity_poly.type
_entity_poly.pdbx_seq_one_letter_code
_entity_poly.pdbx_strand_id
1 'polypeptide(L)'
;MLSLSSTVKSSLATSLRRASPAGASAAFIRCSSSIPVAGRSLSPRTSSRPSPSPSLLAPAHARSMSALAESAERPAPDKVLVDIADYIHGFTDYSPLALDTARLCLIDTIGCGLEALRFEHCRRLLGPVVEGTIVPNGTKVPGTNYQLDPIRGAFNIGTIIRWLDFNDCFLAAEWGHPSDNLGAILAVADH
;
A
#
# COMPACT_ATOMS: atom_id res chain seq x y z
N MET A 1 47.64 -11.78 46.80
CA MET A 1 46.36 -11.54 47.52
C MET A 1 45.56 -10.59 46.65
N LEU A 2 44.45 -10.91 46.00
CA LEU A 2 43.36 -11.84 46.30
C LEU A 2 42.88 -12.54 45.01
N SER A 3 42.54 -13.82 45.14
CA SER A 3 41.95 -14.70 44.13
C SER A 3 40.43 -14.68 44.32
N LEU A 4 39.66 -14.55 43.23
CA LEU A 4 38.20 -14.74 43.24
C LEU A 4 37.80 -15.90 42.32
N SER A 5 37.22 -16.88 42.99
CA SER A 5 36.71 -18.21 42.65
C SER A 5 35.92 -18.36 41.33
N SER A 6 36.08 -19.53 40.71
CA SER A 6 35.58 -19.96 39.39
C SER A 6 34.21 -20.68 39.40
N THR A 7 33.32 -20.39 40.35
CA THR A 7 32.14 -21.25 40.61
C THR A 7 30.77 -20.72 40.11
N VAL A 8 30.70 -19.92 39.04
CA VAL A 8 29.39 -19.44 38.51
C VAL A 8 29.27 -19.60 36.99
N LYS A 9 29.68 -20.75 36.44
CA LYS A 9 29.52 -21.06 34.99
C LYS A 9 28.75 -22.34 34.67
N SER A 10 28.04 -22.95 35.62
CA SER A 10 27.32 -24.21 35.38
C SER A 10 25.88 -24.19 35.90
N SER A 11 25.01 -23.34 35.32
CA SER A 11 23.56 -23.57 35.35
C SER A 11 22.90 -22.65 34.34
N LEU A 12 22.78 -23.09 33.08
CA LEU A 12 21.85 -22.59 32.04
C LEU A 12 22.07 -23.30 30.69
N ALA A 13 22.36 -24.60 30.72
CA ALA A 13 22.57 -25.39 29.51
C ALA A 13 21.79 -26.70 29.57
N THR A 14 20.54 -26.68 30.02
CA THR A 14 19.61 -27.82 29.85
C THR A 14 18.16 -27.36 30.00
N SER A 15 17.54 -26.87 28.93
CA SER A 15 16.12 -27.10 28.62
C SER A 15 15.79 -26.45 27.27
N LEU A 16 14.82 -27.00 26.55
CA LEU A 16 14.31 -26.60 25.23
C LEU A 16 15.02 -27.26 24.02
N ARG A 17 14.87 -28.59 23.93
CA ARG A 17 14.78 -29.28 22.64
C ARG A 17 13.31 -29.60 22.33
N ARG A 18 12.89 -29.18 21.15
CA ARG A 18 11.81 -29.71 20.29
C ARG A 18 10.37 -29.76 20.85
N ALA A 19 9.55 -28.84 20.36
CA ALA A 19 8.15 -29.11 20.03
C ALA A 19 7.95 -28.77 18.54
N SER A 20 7.60 -29.78 17.73
CA SER A 20 7.10 -29.60 16.36
C SER A 20 5.58 -29.44 16.39
N PRO A 21 4.97 -28.54 15.61
CA PRO A 21 3.56 -28.67 15.28
C PRO A 21 3.43 -29.36 13.92
N ALA A 22 2.80 -30.54 13.91
CA ALA A 22 2.24 -31.15 12.72
C ALA A 22 0.76 -30.79 12.65
N GLY A 23 0.29 -30.37 11.46
CA GLY A 23 -1.12 -30.40 11.08
C GLY A 23 -1.85 -29.05 11.08
N ALA A 24 -1.68 -28.27 10.02
CA ALA A 24 -2.67 -27.28 9.61
C ALA A 24 -3.39 -27.81 8.37
N SER A 25 -4.66 -28.19 8.52
CA SER A 25 -5.53 -28.67 7.46
C SER A 25 -6.01 -27.48 6.62
N ALA A 26 -5.62 -27.43 5.35
CA ALA A 26 -6.06 -26.40 4.40
C ALA A 26 -7.51 -26.69 3.96
N ALA A 27 -8.45 -25.87 4.44
CA ALA A 27 -9.83 -25.89 3.96
C ALA A 27 -9.92 -25.15 2.61
N PHE A 28 -10.08 -25.91 1.52
CA PHE A 28 -10.40 -25.38 0.21
C PHE A 28 -11.87 -24.97 0.14
N ILE A 29 -12.15 -23.67 0.03
CA ILE A 29 -13.47 -23.14 -0.30
C ILE A 29 -13.57 -23.06 -1.84
N ARG A 30 -14.36 -23.95 -2.46
CA ARG A 30 -14.72 -23.87 -3.88
C ARG A 30 -15.80 -22.79 -4.07
N CYS A 31 -15.45 -21.71 -4.76
CA CYS A 31 -16.43 -20.77 -5.31
C CYS A 31 -16.98 -21.33 -6.64
N SER A 32 -18.31 -21.52 -6.72
CA SER A 32 -19.00 -21.92 -7.96
C SER A 32 -19.86 -20.75 -8.42
N SER A 33 -19.52 -20.14 -9.56
CA SER A 33 -20.33 -19.12 -10.22
C SER A 33 -20.89 -19.68 -11.53
N SER A 34 -22.20 -19.90 -11.56
CA SER A 34 -22.98 -20.25 -12.75
C SER A 34 -23.63 -18.99 -13.32
N ILE A 35 -23.24 -18.60 -14.53
CA ILE A 35 -23.87 -17.53 -15.31
C ILE A 35 -24.89 -18.17 -16.26
N PRO A 36 -26.16 -17.72 -16.34
CA PRO A 36 -27.06 -18.18 -17.37
C PRO A 36 -26.89 -17.34 -18.66
N VAL A 37 -26.69 -18.02 -19.78
CA VAL A 37 -26.74 -17.44 -21.13
C VAL A 37 -28.20 -17.52 -21.63
N ALA A 38 -28.81 -16.36 -21.89
CA ALA A 38 -30.15 -16.27 -22.48
C ALA A 38 -30.07 -16.32 -24.01
N GLY A 39 -30.62 -17.37 -24.61
CA GLY A 39 -30.78 -17.52 -26.06
C GLY A 39 -31.95 -16.69 -26.61
N ARG A 40 -31.69 -15.88 -27.64
CA ARG A 40 -32.72 -15.15 -28.40
C ARG A 40 -33.23 -15.99 -29.56
N SER A 41 -34.53 -16.31 -29.54
CA SER A 41 -35.26 -16.93 -30.64
C SER A 41 -35.71 -15.87 -31.66
N LEU A 42 -35.40 -16.08 -32.94
CA LEU A 42 -35.82 -15.24 -34.06
C LEU A 42 -37.05 -15.88 -34.73
N SER A 43 -38.12 -15.12 -34.92
CA SER A 43 -39.30 -15.54 -35.69
C SER A 43 -39.52 -14.64 -36.91
N PRO A 44 -40.14 -15.15 -37.99
CA PRO A 44 -39.97 -14.61 -39.34
C PRO A 44 -40.91 -13.45 -39.64
N ARG A 45 -40.41 -12.54 -40.47
CA ARG A 45 -41.14 -11.39 -41.03
C ARG A 45 -42.21 -11.85 -42.02
N THR A 46 -43.45 -11.42 -41.81
CA THR A 46 -44.49 -11.44 -42.85
C THR A 46 -44.48 -10.11 -43.59
N SER A 47 -44.38 -10.18 -44.92
CA SER A 47 -44.39 -9.03 -45.81
C SER A 47 -45.81 -8.74 -46.28
N SER A 48 -46.36 -7.58 -45.93
CA SER A 48 -47.50 -6.98 -46.64
C SER A 48 -47.15 -5.54 -46.98
N ARG A 49 -47.28 -5.21 -48.27
CA ARG A 49 -46.91 -3.93 -48.89
C ARG A 49 -48.18 -3.13 -49.16
N PRO A 50 -48.36 -1.91 -48.62
CA PRO A 50 -49.35 -0.98 -49.13
C PRO A 50 -48.74 0.02 -50.12
N SER A 51 -49.59 0.48 -51.04
CA SER A 51 -49.40 1.40 -52.17
C SER A 51 -49.06 2.86 -51.77
N PRO A 52 -48.50 3.69 -52.67
CA PRO A 52 -48.09 5.04 -52.36
C PRO A 52 -49.27 6.03 -52.43
N SER A 53 -49.41 6.87 -51.40
CA SER A 53 -50.27 8.06 -51.39
C SER A 53 -49.40 9.32 -51.45
N PRO A 54 -49.88 10.43 -52.03
CA PRO A 54 -49.04 11.54 -52.44
C PRO A 54 -48.53 12.38 -51.27
N SER A 55 -47.32 12.89 -51.46
CA SER A 55 -46.52 13.72 -50.57
C SER A 55 -47.27 14.93 -49.99
N LEU A 56 -47.42 14.94 -48.67
CA LEU A 56 -47.53 16.18 -47.89
C LEU A 56 -46.15 16.47 -47.30
N LEU A 57 -45.66 17.68 -47.53
CA LEU A 57 -44.39 18.22 -47.04
C LEU A 57 -44.25 17.93 -45.53
N ALA A 58 -43.34 17.03 -45.16
CA ALA A 58 -42.96 16.86 -43.76
C ALA A 58 -42.20 18.12 -43.31
N PRO A 59 -42.45 18.64 -42.10
CA PRO A 59 -41.63 19.71 -41.55
C PRO A 59 -40.18 19.19 -41.48
N ALA A 60 -39.22 20.08 -41.71
CA ALA A 60 -37.81 19.77 -41.59
C ALA A 60 -37.57 18.95 -40.32
N HIS A 61 -36.91 17.79 -40.47
CA HIS A 61 -36.47 17.00 -39.32
C HIS A 61 -35.62 17.91 -38.44
N ALA A 62 -36.22 18.43 -37.36
CA ALA A 62 -35.45 18.94 -36.25
C ALA A 62 -34.56 17.77 -35.85
N ARG A 63 -33.26 17.88 -36.13
CA ARG A 63 -32.27 16.93 -35.62
C ARG A 63 -32.49 16.92 -34.12
N SER A 64 -33.08 15.84 -33.61
CA SER A 64 -33.05 15.53 -32.20
C SER A 64 -31.57 15.49 -31.84
N MET A 65 -31.08 16.58 -31.25
CA MET A 65 -29.81 16.57 -30.57
C MET A 65 -29.95 15.44 -29.56
N SER A 66 -29.23 14.34 -29.81
CA SER A 66 -29.18 13.21 -28.90
C SER A 66 -29.01 13.77 -27.49
N ALA A 67 -30.01 13.53 -26.64
CA ALA A 67 -30.01 13.88 -25.23
C ALA A 67 -29.01 13.00 -24.44
N LEU A 68 -27.79 12.84 -24.97
CA LEU A 68 -26.61 12.44 -24.21
C LEU A 68 -25.88 13.71 -23.79
N ALA A 69 -26.57 14.55 -23.02
CA ALA A 69 -25.83 15.46 -22.15
C ALA A 69 -25.38 14.59 -20.97
N GLU A 70 -24.08 14.30 -20.88
CA GLU A 70 -23.52 13.70 -19.67
C GLU A 70 -23.82 14.64 -18.49
N SER A 71 -24.18 14.06 -17.34
CA SER A 71 -24.47 14.84 -16.14
C SER A 71 -23.21 15.61 -15.71
N ALA A 72 -23.34 16.92 -15.52
CA ALA A 72 -22.29 17.76 -14.96
C ALA A 72 -22.22 17.70 -13.43
N GLU A 73 -23.08 16.90 -12.79
CA GLU A 73 -23.02 16.69 -11.35
C GLU A 73 -21.79 15.87 -10.98
N ARG A 74 -20.95 16.42 -10.10
CA ARG A 74 -19.76 15.74 -9.63
C ARG A 74 -20.17 14.49 -8.82
N PRO A 75 -19.71 13.28 -9.19
CA PRO A 75 -20.04 12.08 -8.45
C PRO A 75 -19.42 12.12 -7.05
N ALA A 76 -20.03 11.36 -6.13
CA ALA A 76 -19.42 11.09 -4.83
C ALA A 76 -18.11 10.29 -5.00
N PRO A 77 -17.17 10.36 -4.03
CA PRO A 77 -15.97 9.53 -4.05
C PRO A 77 -16.31 8.03 -4.03
N ASP A 78 -15.44 7.22 -4.62
CA ASP A 78 -15.57 5.77 -4.60
C ASP A 78 -15.58 5.23 -3.18
N LYS A 79 -16.41 4.21 -2.94
CA LYS A 79 -16.55 3.59 -1.62
C LYS A 79 -15.21 3.17 -1.00
N VAL A 80 -14.29 2.65 -1.80
CA VAL A 80 -12.96 2.22 -1.32
C VAL A 80 -12.18 3.40 -0.71
N LEU A 81 -12.26 4.60 -1.31
CA LEU A 81 -11.60 5.79 -0.79
C LEU A 81 -12.25 6.26 0.51
N VAL A 82 -13.58 6.21 0.58
CA VAL A 82 -14.33 6.53 1.79
C VAL A 82 -13.96 5.58 2.93
N ASP A 83 -13.94 4.27 2.68
CA ASP A 83 -13.60 3.27 3.68
C ASP A 83 -12.19 3.45 4.26
N ILE A 84 -11.21 3.80 3.41
CA ILE A 84 -9.83 4.10 3.85
C ILE A 84 -9.80 5.36 4.72
N ALA A 85 -10.47 6.44 4.28
CA ALA A 85 -10.50 7.70 5.02
C ALA A 85 -11.18 7.54 6.39
N ASP A 86 -12.31 6.83 6.42
CA ASP A 86 -13.07 6.55 7.65
C ASP A 86 -12.24 5.70 8.62
N TYR A 87 -11.49 4.71 8.13
CA TYR A 87 -10.58 3.93 8.96
C TYR A 87 -9.48 4.80 9.58
N ILE A 88 -8.79 5.62 8.76
CA ILE A 88 -7.67 6.46 9.22
C ILE A 88 -8.13 7.47 10.28
N HIS A 89 -9.32 8.06 10.12
CA HIS A 89 -9.84 9.08 11.03
C HIS A 89 -10.62 8.54 12.23
N GLY A 90 -11.17 7.32 12.13
CA GLY A 90 -12.09 6.77 13.14
C GLY A 90 -11.51 5.63 13.99
N PHE A 91 -10.46 4.94 13.54
CA PHE A 91 -9.94 3.78 14.25
C PHE A 91 -9.05 4.17 15.45
N THR A 92 -9.41 3.71 16.65
CA THR A 92 -8.64 3.97 17.89
C THR A 92 -8.22 2.72 18.65
N ASP A 93 -8.70 1.55 18.24
CA ASP A 93 -8.62 0.31 19.03
C ASP A 93 -7.34 -0.48 18.72
N TYR A 94 -6.19 0.08 19.10
CA TYR A 94 -4.89 -0.59 18.92
C TYR A 94 -4.65 -1.66 19.98
N SER A 95 -4.35 -2.89 19.55
CA SER A 95 -3.98 -3.96 20.48
C SER A 95 -2.57 -3.77 21.04
N PRO A 96 -2.29 -4.19 22.29
CA PRO A 96 -0.94 -4.14 22.85
C PRO A 96 0.10 -4.86 21.99
N LEU A 97 -0.27 -6.03 21.42
CA LEU A 97 0.60 -6.79 20.54
C LEU A 97 0.94 -6.04 19.25
N ALA A 98 -0.02 -5.31 18.67
CA ALA A 98 0.23 -4.50 17.49
C ALA A 98 1.20 -3.36 17.79
N LEU A 99 1.04 -2.67 18.93
CA LEU A 99 1.93 -1.60 19.34
C LEU A 99 3.35 -2.10 19.65
N ASP A 100 3.47 -3.24 20.33
CA ASP A 100 4.77 -3.87 20.62
C ASP A 100 5.48 -4.30 19.33
N THR A 101 4.74 -4.88 18.38
CA THR A 101 5.30 -5.29 17.09
C THR A 101 5.68 -4.09 16.23
N ALA A 102 4.88 -3.02 16.23
CA ALA A 102 5.21 -1.77 15.55
C ALA A 102 6.50 -1.14 16.09
N ARG A 103 6.70 -1.18 17.42
CA ARG A 103 7.95 -0.72 18.05
C ARG A 103 9.15 -1.54 17.56
N LEU A 104 9.01 -2.85 17.44
CA LEU A 104 10.08 -3.72 16.92
C LEU A 104 10.34 -3.46 15.43
N CYS A 105 9.28 -3.34 14.62
CA CYS A 105 9.37 -3.00 13.20
C CYS A 105 10.10 -1.67 12.98
N LEU A 106 9.80 -0.65 13.80
CA LEU A 106 10.51 0.63 13.74
C LEU A 106 12.03 0.47 13.96
N ILE A 107 12.43 -0.27 14.99
CA ILE A 107 13.86 -0.47 15.32
C ILE A 107 14.56 -1.27 14.21
N ASP A 108 13.93 -2.34 13.72
CA ASP A 108 14.45 -3.18 12.63
C ASP A 108 14.64 -2.38 11.33
N THR A 109 13.61 -1.61 10.95
CA THR A 109 13.61 -0.81 9.73
C THR A 109 14.70 0.27 9.76
N ILE A 110 14.87 0.95 10.90
CA ILE A 110 15.97 1.91 11.08
C ILE A 110 17.33 1.21 11.01
N GLY A 111 17.45 0.02 11.60
CA GLY A 111 18.67 -0.81 11.51
C GLY A 111 19.04 -1.14 10.06
N CYS A 112 18.06 -1.56 9.24
CA CYS A 112 18.24 -1.79 7.81
C CYS A 112 18.72 -0.53 7.08
N GLY A 113 18.11 0.62 7.39
CA GLY A 113 18.51 1.92 6.86
C GLY A 113 19.96 2.29 7.17
N LEU A 114 20.41 2.07 8.41
CA LEU A 114 21.78 2.34 8.81
C LEU A 114 22.79 1.43 8.11
N GLU A 115 22.49 0.15 7.92
CA GLU A 115 23.36 -0.77 7.18
C GLU A 115 23.45 -0.38 5.69
N ALA A 116 22.36 0.08 5.09
CA ALA A 116 22.34 0.54 3.70
C ALA A 116 23.29 1.72 3.43
N LEU A 117 23.56 2.57 4.42
CA LEU A 117 24.51 3.68 4.29
C LEU A 117 25.96 3.22 4.03
N ARG A 118 26.29 1.96 4.29
CA ARG A 118 27.61 1.41 3.95
C ARG A 118 27.79 1.20 2.45
N PHE A 119 26.71 1.22 1.68
CA PHE A 119 26.71 1.01 0.23
C PHE A 119 26.76 2.35 -0.50
N GLU A 120 27.82 2.56 -1.28
CA GLU A 120 28.03 3.83 -1.99
C GLU A 120 26.88 4.15 -2.97
N HIS A 121 26.35 3.13 -3.65
CA HIS A 121 25.23 3.29 -4.58
C HIS A 121 23.96 3.82 -3.90
N CYS A 122 23.71 3.42 -2.65
CA CYS A 122 22.62 3.96 -1.84
C CYS A 122 22.89 5.43 -1.52
N ARG A 123 24.07 5.71 -0.93
CA ARG A 123 24.45 7.06 -0.48
C ARG A 123 24.45 8.11 -1.58
N ARG A 124 24.80 7.74 -2.82
CA ARG A 124 24.82 8.65 -3.98
C ARG A 124 23.43 9.19 -4.35
N LEU A 125 22.35 8.54 -3.92
CA LEU A 125 20.98 9.00 -4.18
C LEU A 125 20.41 9.87 -3.06
N LEU A 126 21.12 9.98 -1.94
CA LEU A 126 20.71 10.74 -0.76
C LEU A 126 21.12 12.22 -0.86
N GLY A 127 20.70 13.00 0.12
CA GLY A 127 20.99 14.43 0.23
C GLY A 127 19.97 15.33 -0.48
N PRO A 128 20.19 16.65 -0.42
CA PRO A 128 19.33 17.62 -1.07
C PRO A 128 19.42 17.51 -2.60
N VAL A 129 18.40 17.98 -3.31
CA VAL A 129 18.43 18.04 -4.77
C VAL A 129 19.49 19.03 -5.26
N VAL A 130 19.65 20.15 -4.54
CA VAL A 130 20.67 21.17 -4.80
C VAL A 130 21.58 21.27 -3.57
N GLU A 131 22.88 21.10 -3.77
CA GLU A 131 23.88 21.22 -2.71
C GLU A 131 23.81 22.60 -2.03
N GLY A 132 23.94 22.62 -0.69
CA GLY A 132 23.87 23.85 0.10
C GLY A 132 22.44 24.34 0.40
N THR A 133 21.40 23.60 -0.01
CA THR A 133 20.02 23.91 0.39
C THR A 133 19.88 23.88 1.91
N ILE A 134 19.30 24.94 2.49
CA ILE A 134 19.01 25.04 3.91
C ILE A 134 17.50 25.03 4.10
N VAL A 135 17.00 24.07 4.89
CA VAL A 135 15.59 23.95 5.24
C VAL A 135 15.44 24.15 6.75
N PRO A 136 14.95 25.31 7.21
CA PRO A 136 14.68 25.54 8.63
C PRO A 136 13.73 24.47 9.17
N ASN A 137 14.08 23.87 10.31
CA ASN A 137 13.34 22.75 10.91
C ASN A 137 13.08 21.58 9.95
N GLY A 138 13.94 21.37 8.95
CA GLY A 138 13.80 20.25 8.02
C GLY A 138 13.88 18.88 8.70
N THR A 139 13.30 17.89 8.03
CA THR A 139 13.44 16.46 8.32
C THR A 139 14.91 16.05 8.36
N LYS A 140 15.29 15.35 9.42
CA LYS A 140 16.61 14.75 9.57
C LYS A 140 16.62 13.33 9.03
N VAL A 141 17.60 12.99 8.22
CA VAL A 141 17.76 11.62 7.68
C VAL A 141 18.66 10.82 8.64
N PRO A 142 18.17 9.73 9.27
CA PRO A 142 18.94 8.95 10.24
C PRO A 142 20.30 8.49 9.70
N GLY A 143 21.34 8.60 10.54
CA GLY A 143 22.70 8.20 10.15
C GLY A 143 23.43 9.18 9.22
N THR A 144 22.85 10.35 8.93
CA THR A 144 23.46 11.39 8.09
C THR A 144 23.37 12.77 8.76
N ASN A 145 24.04 13.77 8.16
CA ASN A 145 23.92 15.18 8.55
C ASN A 145 22.89 15.95 7.70
N TYR A 146 22.06 15.25 6.92
CA TYR A 146 21.12 15.91 6.03
C TYR A 146 19.90 16.43 6.80
N GLN A 147 19.54 17.68 6.52
CA GLN A 147 18.30 18.32 6.93
C GLN A 147 17.58 18.80 5.68
N LEU A 148 16.40 18.23 5.40
CA LEU A 148 15.72 18.31 4.11
C LEU A 148 14.25 18.71 4.29
N ASP A 149 13.58 19.11 3.21
CA ASP A 149 12.13 19.21 3.21
C ASP A 149 11.50 17.81 3.39
N PRO A 150 10.25 17.69 3.86
CA PRO A 150 9.64 16.39 4.18
C PRO A 150 9.50 15.48 2.97
N ILE A 151 9.39 16.01 1.74
CA ILE A 151 9.29 15.19 0.53
C ILE A 151 10.64 14.54 0.25
N ARG A 152 11.72 15.33 0.26
CA ARG A 152 13.07 14.81 0.03
C ARG A 152 13.55 13.94 1.20
N GLY A 153 13.21 14.31 2.43
CA GLY A 153 13.42 13.51 3.64
C GLY A 153 12.76 12.13 3.53
N ALA A 154 11.49 12.09 3.11
CA ALA A 154 10.76 10.83 2.92
C ALA A 154 11.42 9.93 1.89
N PHE A 155 11.84 10.49 0.74
CA PHE A 155 12.58 9.73 -0.27
C PHE A 155 13.89 9.17 0.28
N ASN A 156 14.66 9.97 1.03
CA ASN A 156 15.95 9.56 1.60
C ASN A 156 15.76 8.42 2.60
N ILE A 157 14.80 8.55 3.52
CA ILE A 157 14.50 7.51 4.52
C ILE A 157 13.96 6.25 3.82
N GLY A 158 12.99 6.38 2.93
CA GLY A 158 12.45 5.25 2.16
C GLY A 158 13.52 4.51 1.35
N THR A 159 14.46 5.24 0.76
CA THR A 159 15.58 4.66 0.00
C THR A 159 16.46 3.80 0.90
N ILE A 160 16.90 4.32 2.05
CA ILE A 160 17.83 3.58 2.91
C ILE A 160 17.17 2.34 3.52
N ILE A 161 15.91 2.44 3.96
CA ILE A 161 15.27 1.35 4.70
C ILE A 161 14.97 0.13 3.82
N ARG A 162 14.71 0.35 2.53
CA ARG A 162 14.38 -0.73 1.58
C ARG A 162 15.57 -1.22 0.76
N TRP A 163 16.70 -0.51 0.78
CA TRP A 163 17.83 -0.73 -0.14
C TRP A 163 18.34 -2.18 -0.21
N LEU A 164 18.42 -2.84 0.94
CA LEU A 164 19.01 -4.18 1.08
C LEU A 164 17.98 -5.31 1.06
N ASP A 165 16.68 -5.00 1.01
CA ASP A 165 15.60 -5.99 1.07
C ASP A 165 15.61 -6.85 2.36
N PHE A 166 15.94 -6.22 3.49
CA PHE A 166 15.98 -6.86 4.81
C PHE A 166 14.91 -6.36 5.77
N ASN A 167 14.17 -5.32 5.41
CA ASN A 167 13.05 -4.83 6.19
C ASN A 167 11.85 -5.81 6.14
N ASP A 168 10.82 -5.52 6.92
CA ASP A 168 9.64 -6.39 7.09
C ASP A 168 9.01 -6.83 5.77
N CYS A 169 8.26 -7.94 5.78
CA CYS A 169 7.60 -8.46 4.59
C CYS A 169 6.18 -8.92 4.91
N PHE A 170 5.26 -8.64 3.98
CA PHE A 170 3.88 -9.08 4.01
C PHE A 170 3.55 -9.85 2.72
N LEU A 171 3.26 -11.14 2.87
CA LEU A 171 2.99 -12.06 1.76
C LEU A 171 1.48 -12.32 1.66
N ALA A 172 0.83 -11.67 0.68
CA ALA A 172 -0.58 -11.85 0.38
C ALA A 172 -0.80 -12.12 -1.13
N ALA A 173 -1.98 -11.77 -1.65
CA ALA A 173 -2.23 -11.80 -3.09
C ALA A 173 -1.26 -10.87 -3.85
N GLU A 174 -0.89 -9.76 -3.23
CA GLU A 174 0.23 -8.91 -3.61
C GLU A 174 1.30 -8.99 -2.52
N TRP A 175 2.58 -8.91 -2.92
CA TRP A 175 3.71 -8.94 -2.00
C TRP A 175 4.18 -7.52 -1.72
N GLY A 176 4.61 -7.24 -0.49
CA GLY A 176 5.11 -5.90 -0.17
C GLY A 176 5.80 -5.80 1.17
N HIS A 177 6.32 -4.60 1.44
CA HIS A 177 7.05 -4.24 2.64
C HIS A 177 6.38 -3.03 3.29
N PRO A 178 5.43 -3.24 4.23
CA PRO A 178 4.67 -2.14 4.82
C PRO A 178 5.54 -1.09 5.52
N SER A 179 6.71 -1.49 6.04
CA SER A 179 7.68 -0.57 6.65
C SER A 179 8.21 0.51 5.69
N ASP A 180 8.07 0.35 4.37
CA ASP A 180 8.45 1.36 3.37
C ASP A 180 7.71 2.70 3.61
N ASN A 181 6.51 2.66 4.20
CA ASN A 181 5.73 3.85 4.56
C ASN A 181 6.37 4.69 5.68
N LEU A 182 7.32 4.13 6.46
CA LEU A 182 8.04 4.86 7.49
C LEU A 182 8.85 6.02 6.92
N GLY A 183 9.23 5.97 5.64
CA GLY A 183 9.87 7.11 4.98
C GLY A 183 9.04 8.38 5.11
N ALA A 184 7.78 8.32 4.68
CA ALA A 184 6.87 9.45 4.74
C ALA A 184 6.44 9.79 6.17
N ILE A 185 6.10 8.77 6.97
CA ILE A 185 5.62 8.98 8.36
C ILE A 185 6.68 9.70 9.19
N LEU A 186 7.93 9.22 9.17
CA LEU A 186 9.00 9.83 9.96
C LEU A 186 9.38 11.21 9.43
N ALA A 187 9.42 11.38 8.10
CA ALA A 187 9.79 12.65 7.52
C ALA A 187 8.80 13.76 7.88
N VAL A 188 7.51 13.49 7.75
CA VAL A 188 6.45 14.45 8.07
C VAL A 188 6.33 14.67 9.57
N ALA A 189 6.58 13.64 10.40
CA ALA A 189 6.52 13.78 11.86
C ALA A 189 7.70 14.57 12.46
N ASP A 190 8.89 14.56 11.85
CA ASP A 190 10.07 15.30 12.33
C ASP A 190 10.13 16.76 11.86
N HIS A 191 9.42 17.11 10.78
CA HIS A 191 9.41 18.47 10.20
C HIS A 191 8.50 19.43 10.97
#